data_AF-A0A1C5TYB5-F1
#
_entry.id   AF-A0A1C5TYB5-F1
#
_cell.length_a   1.000
_cell.length_b   1.000
_cell.length_c   1.000
_cell.angle_alpha   90.00
_cell.angle_beta   90.00
_cell.angle_gamma   90.00
#
_symmetry.space_group_name_H-M   'P 1'
#
loop_
_entity.id
_entity.type
_entity.pdbx_description
1 polymer ?
#
loop_
_entity_poly.entity_id
_entity_poly.type
_entity_poly.pdbx_seq_one_letter_code
_entity_poly.pdbx_strand_id
1 'polypeptide(L)'
;MAAEYMHIGIPVLNKKPNMVYNEWGGFWVNESVDAYDYKIEYLKFEEGTRFPEILSKQPHVAYKVDNMDPYLKEAQQVIFGPENLSDTVRLAFITLDDAIIELYEET
;
A
#
# COMPACT_ATOMS: atom_id res chain seq x y z
N MET A 1 0.87 19.42 7.69
CA MET A 1 1.31 18.14 7.09
C MET A 1 0.60 18.05 5.76
N ALA A 2 1.33 17.84 4.67
CA ALA A 2 0.71 17.62 3.36
C ALA A 2 1.01 16.18 2.96
N ALA A 3 -0.03 15.36 2.84
CA ALA A 3 0.08 14.04 2.24
C ALA A 3 0.06 14.21 0.72
N GLU A 4 1.05 13.65 0.03
CA GLU A 4 1.11 13.66 -1.43
C GLU A 4 0.53 12.36 -1.97
N TYR A 5 -0.48 12.45 -2.83
CA TYR A 5 -1.08 11.28 -3.47
C TYR A 5 -0.06 10.56 -4.35
N MET A 6 0.06 9.24 -4.16
CA MET A 6 0.93 8.40 -4.97
C MET A 6 0.13 7.59 -5.99
N HIS A 7 -0.78 6.74 -5.50
CA HIS A 7 -1.52 5.79 -6.33
C HIS A 7 -2.77 5.26 -5.61
N ILE A 8 -3.61 4.55 -6.37
CA ILE A 8 -4.64 3.66 -5.81
C ILE A 8 -4.23 2.21 -6.04
N GLY A 9 -4.20 1.42 -4.96
CA GLY A 9 -3.97 -0.01 -5.01
C GLY A 9 -5.28 -0.77 -5.19
N ILE A 10 -5.34 -1.64 -6.19
CA ILE A 10 -6.52 -2.44 -6.53
C ILE A 10 -6.13 -3.92 -6.50
N PRO A 11 -6.63 -4.70 -5.53
CA PRO A 11 -6.42 -6.13 -5.55
C PRO A 11 -7.16 -6.78 -6.72
N VAL A 12 -6.52 -7.75 -7.37
CA VAL A 12 -7.06 -8.49 -8.52
C VAL A 12 -6.91 -9.99 -8.32
N LEU A 13 -7.91 -10.75 -8.78
CA LEU A 13 -7.89 -12.22 -8.69
C LEU A 13 -6.96 -12.85 -9.75
N ASN A 14 -6.86 -12.21 -10.92
CA ASN A 14 -6.07 -12.69 -12.05
C ASN A 14 -4.90 -11.75 -12.32
N LYS A 15 -3.75 -12.32 -12.67
CA LYS A 15 -2.60 -11.51 -13.10
C LYS A 15 -2.95 -10.74 -14.36
N LYS A 16 -2.44 -9.52 -14.44
CA LYS A 16 -2.37 -8.72 -15.66
C LYS A 16 -1.03 -8.98 -16.37
N PRO A 17 -0.90 -8.63 -17.67
CA PRO A 17 0.38 -8.71 -18.36
C PRO A 17 1.47 -7.90 -17.66
N ASN A 18 2.72 -8.37 -17.72
CA ASN A 18 3.91 -7.67 -17.24
C ASN A 18 3.91 -7.34 -15.73
N MET A 19 3.19 -8.12 -14.93
CA MET A 19 3.34 -8.04 -13.47
C MET A 19 4.60 -8.77 -13.02
N VAL A 20 5.34 -8.14 -12.11
CA VAL A 20 6.52 -8.68 -11.44
C VAL A 20 6.13 -9.19 -10.05
N TYR A 21 6.89 -10.14 -9.52
CA TYR A 21 6.64 -10.69 -8.19
C TYR A 21 7.44 -9.95 -7.12
N ASN A 22 6.75 -9.50 -6.07
CA ASN A 22 7.36 -8.93 -4.88
C ASN A 22 7.52 -10.05 -3.83
N GLU A 23 8.74 -10.57 -3.70
CA GLU A 23 9.08 -11.65 -2.76
C GLU A 23 8.85 -11.27 -1.29
N TRP A 24 9.12 -10.01 -0.92
CA TRP A 24 8.94 -9.53 0.45
C TRP A 24 7.47 -9.48 0.84
N GLY A 25 6.62 -9.09 -0.11
CA GLY A 25 5.18 -8.94 0.10
C GLY A 25 4.35 -10.19 -0.22
N GLY A 26 4.87 -11.12 -1.00
CA GLY A 26 4.14 -12.30 -1.44
C GLY A 26 3.01 -12.00 -2.43
N PHE A 27 3.21 -11.04 -3.34
CA PHE A 27 2.20 -10.65 -4.33
C PHE A 27 2.81 -10.30 -5.68
N TRP A 28 2.00 -10.35 -6.73
CA TRP A 28 2.36 -9.81 -8.05
C TRP A 28 1.88 -8.37 -8.18
N VAL A 29 2.70 -7.50 -8.77
CA VAL A 29 2.43 -6.07 -8.95
C VAL A 29 2.87 -5.59 -10.33
N ASN A 30 2.23 -4.56 -10.90
CA ASN A 30 2.77 -3.92 -12.10
C ASN A 30 4.11 -3.21 -11.80
N GLU A 31 5.02 -3.19 -12.78
CA GLU A 31 6.35 -2.61 -12.61
C GLU A 31 6.35 -1.13 -12.20
N SER A 32 5.37 -0.37 -12.66
CA SER A 32 5.20 1.04 -12.30
C SER A 32 3.74 1.45 -12.34
N VAL A 33 3.32 2.28 -11.39
CA VAL A 33 2.01 2.94 -11.37
C VAL A 33 1.86 3.96 -12.51
N ASP A 34 2.97 4.45 -13.06
CA ASP A 34 3.00 5.38 -14.20
C ASP A 34 2.64 4.70 -15.52
N ALA A 35 2.56 3.36 -15.54
CA ALA A 35 2.03 2.63 -16.69
C ALA A 35 0.53 2.91 -16.93
N TYR A 36 -0.15 3.56 -15.98
CA TYR A 36 -1.56 3.93 -16.05
C TYR A 36 -1.74 5.42 -15.75
N ASP A 37 -2.50 6.13 -16.58
CA ASP A 37 -2.77 7.58 -16.42
C ASP A 37 -3.32 7.94 -15.03
N TYR A 38 -4.09 7.02 -14.43
CA TYR A 38 -4.72 7.19 -13.13
C TYR A 38 -3.88 6.70 -11.95
N LYS A 39 -2.57 6.44 -12.12
CA LYS A 39 -1.66 5.95 -11.09
C LYS A 39 -2.22 4.72 -10.37
N ILE A 40 -2.45 3.65 -11.12
CA ILE A 40 -3.05 2.42 -10.56
C ILE A 40 -1.95 1.41 -10.26
N GLU A 41 -1.96 0.90 -9.05
CA GLU A 41 -1.24 -0.30 -8.66
C GLU A 41 -2.23 -1.48 -8.66
N TYR A 42 -1.97 -2.50 -9.46
CA TYR A 42 -2.71 -3.75 -9.43
C TYR A 42 -1.93 -4.77 -8.63
N LEU A 43 -2.60 -5.42 -7.69
CA LEU A 43 -1.97 -6.36 -6.77
C LEU A 43 -2.66 -7.71 -6.83
N LYS A 44 -1.93 -8.76 -7.20
CA LYS A 44 -2.41 -10.14 -7.04
C LYS A 44 -1.68 -10.77 -5.86
N PHE A 45 -2.33 -10.78 -4.71
CA PHE A 45 -1.84 -11.44 -3.51
C PHE A 45 -1.87 -12.97 -3.67
N GLU A 46 -0.84 -13.64 -3.15
CA GLU A 46 -0.88 -15.09 -2.97
C GLU A 46 -1.69 -15.45 -1.71
N GLU A 47 -2.07 -16.72 -1.55
CA GLU A 47 -2.72 -17.15 -0.32
C GLU A 47 -1.71 -17.18 0.84
N GLY A 48 -2.12 -16.69 2.02
CA GLY A 48 -1.26 -16.71 3.21
C GLY A 48 -0.10 -15.70 3.18
N THR A 49 -0.20 -14.62 2.41
CA THR A 49 0.78 -13.52 2.50
C THR A 49 0.88 -12.97 3.92
N ARG A 50 1.96 -12.25 4.22
CA ARG A 50 2.13 -11.56 5.50
C ARG A 50 1.12 -10.43 5.73
N PHE A 51 0.41 -9.99 4.69
CA PHE A 51 -0.55 -8.91 4.79
C PHE A 51 -1.90 -9.39 5.34
N PRO A 52 -2.61 -8.53 6.11
CA PRO A 52 -3.96 -8.81 6.52
C PRO A 52 -4.89 -9.00 5.31
N GLU A 53 -5.84 -9.93 5.45
CA GLU A 53 -6.75 -10.33 4.37
C GLU A 53 -7.56 -9.15 3.78
N ILE A 54 -7.77 -8.08 4.53
CA ILE A 54 -8.48 -6.90 4.04
C ILE A 54 -7.78 -6.25 2.83
N LEU A 55 -6.43 -6.26 2.78
CA LEU A 55 -5.66 -5.66 1.70
C LEU A 55 -5.77 -6.44 0.38
N SER A 56 -6.06 -7.74 0.44
CA SER A 56 -6.31 -8.55 -0.76
C SER A 56 -7.76 -8.51 -1.23
N LYS A 57 -8.65 -7.82 -0.49
CA LYS A 57 -10.10 -7.76 -0.77
C LYS A 57 -10.62 -6.36 -1.05
N GLN A 58 -9.92 -5.32 -0.59
CA GLN A 58 -10.36 -3.93 -0.70
C GLN A 58 -9.25 -3.06 -1.28
N PRO A 59 -9.60 -2.02 -2.06
CA PRO A 59 -8.61 -1.08 -2.54
C PRO A 59 -8.06 -0.23 -1.40
N HIS A 60 -6.88 0.34 -1.62
CA HIS A 60 -6.29 1.34 -0.73
C HIS A 60 -5.82 2.56 -1.52
N VAL A 61 -5.64 3.67 -0.83
CA VAL A 61 -5.06 4.89 -1.40
C VAL A 61 -3.72 5.14 -0.73
N ALA A 62 -2.66 5.30 -1.52
CA ALA A 62 -1.32 5.51 -1.01
C ALA A 62 -0.93 6.98 -1.02
N TYR A 63 -0.31 7.42 0.07
CA TYR A 63 0.23 8.77 0.20
C TYR A 63 1.67 8.73 0.71
N LYS A 64 2.49 9.59 0.11
CA LYS A 64 3.80 9.96 0.67
C LYS A 64 3.60 11.01 1.75
N VAL A 65 4.24 10.81 2.89
CA VAL A 65 4.20 11.73 4.04
C VAL A 65 5.60 11.97 4.59
N ASP A 66 5.86 13.19 5.10
CA ASP A 66 7.14 13.52 5.75
C ASP A 66 7.27 12.86 7.15
N ASN A 67 6.12 12.61 7.80
CA ASN A 67 6.04 11.97 9.11
C ASN A 67 4.67 11.29 9.27
N MET A 68 4.66 9.97 9.43
CA MET A 68 3.46 9.16 9.58
C MET A 68 2.91 9.14 11.01
N ASP A 69 3.71 9.49 12.03
CA ASP A 69 3.31 9.37 13.44
C ASP A 69 1.99 10.11 13.78
N PRO A 70 1.70 11.31 13.22
CA PRO A 70 0.42 11.97 13.45
C PRO A 70 -0.75 11.24 12.79
N TYR A 71 -0.57 10.72 11.57
CA TYR A 71 -1.61 9.94 10.87
C TYR A 71 -1.90 8.61 11.58
N LEU A 72 -0.86 7.95 12.12
CA LEU A 72 -1.03 6.75 12.93
C LEU A 72 -1.84 7.01 14.23
N LYS A 73 -1.74 8.22 14.81
CA LYS A 73 -2.54 8.60 16.00
C LYS A 73 -3.99 8.91 15.66
N GLU A 74 -4.26 9.42 14.46
CA GLU A 74 -5.60 9.74 13.98
C GLU A 74 -6.32 8.53 13.37
N ALA A 75 -5.58 7.49 13.00
CA ALA A 75 -6.11 6.25 12.45
C ALA A 75 -7.18 5.62 13.35
N GLN A 76 -8.27 5.15 12.74
CA GLN A 76 -9.25 4.31 13.43
C GLN A 76 -8.64 2.95 13.81
N GLN A 77 -7.80 2.41 12.92
CA GLN A 77 -7.02 1.21 13.16
C GLN A 77 -5.72 1.25 12.35
N VAL A 78 -4.62 0.80 12.94
CA VAL A 78 -3.42 0.41 12.20
C VAL A 78 -3.57 -1.07 11.84
N ILE A 79 -3.77 -1.37 10.56
CA ILE A 79 -4.00 -2.73 10.08
C ILE A 79 -2.72 -3.46 9.71
N PHE A 80 -1.66 -2.73 9.34
CA PHE A 80 -0.33 -3.29 9.09
C PHE A 80 0.76 -2.25 9.39
N GLY A 81 1.89 -2.70 9.96
CA GLY A 81 3.03 -1.86 10.28
C GLY A 81 2.84 -0.96 11.52
N PRO A 82 3.63 0.12 11.66
CA PRO A 82 4.67 0.55 10.72
C PRO A 82 5.83 -0.45 10.62
N GLU A 83 6.22 -0.78 9.39
CA GLU A 83 7.37 -1.62 9.08
C GLU A 83 8.49 -0.77 8.46
N ASN A 84 9.74 -1.03 8.85
CA ASN A 84 10.89 -0.44 8.17
C ASN A 84 11.23 -1.29 6.95
N LEU A 85 11.00 -0.73 5.76
CA LEU A 85 11.40 -1.37 4.49
C LEU A 85 12.90 -1.20 4.22
N SER A 86 13.47 -0.13 4.75
CA SER A 86 14.91 0.17 4.76
C SER A 86 15.23 1.13 5.91
N ASP A 87 16.48 1.57 6.03
CA ASP A 87 16.90 2.56 7.03
C ASP A 87 16.20 3.92 6.89
N THR A 88 15.67 4.23 5.70
CA THR A 88 15.06 5.52 5.38
C THR A 88 13.60 5.43 4.98
N VAL A 89 13.01 4.22 4.93
CA VAL A 89 11.64 4.03 4.43
C VAL A 89 10.80 3.28 5.44
N ARG A 90 9.66 3.87 5.82
CA ARG A 90 8.63 3.24 6.65
C ARG A 90 7.34 3.07 5.85
N LEU A 91 6.63 1.97 6.11
CA LEU A 91 5.35 1.65 5.50
C LEU A 91 4.32 1.26 6.57
N ALA A 92 3.13 1.85 6.51
CA ALA A 92 2.00 1.42 7.32
C ALA A 92 0.71 1.42 6.51
N PHE A 93 -0.23 0.55 6.86
CA PHE A 93 -1.61 0.64 6.39
C PHE A 93 -2.53 0.94 7.56
N ILE A 94 -3.42 1.89 7.38
CA ILE A 94 -4.41 2.29 8.37
C ILE A 94 -5.81 2.25 7.78
N THR A 95 -6.82 2.22 8.65
CA THR A 95 -8.19 2.60 8.30
C THR A 95 -8.53 3.97 8.87
N LEU A 96 -9.22 4.78 8.06
CA LEU A 96 -9.78 6.06 8.46
C LEU A 96 -11.00 6.34 7.56
N ASP A 97 -12.16 6.64 8.17
CA ASP A 97 -13.41 6.91 7.46
C ASP A 97 -13.77 5.87 6.38
N ASP A 98 -13.70 4.58 6.76
CA ASP A 98 -13.93 3.41 5.90
C ASP A 98 -12.95 3.26 4.72
N ALA A 99 -11.95 4.15 4.59
CA ALA A 99 -10.89 4.04 3.61
C ALA A 99 -9.69 3.30 4.18
N ILE A 100 -9.03 2.50 3.34
CA ILE A 100 -7.70 1.98 3.63
C ILE A 100 -6.67 2.94 3.05
N ILE A 101 -5.75 3.38 3.90
CA ILE A 101 -4.71 4.33 3.52
C ILE A 101 -3.35 3.67 3.73
N GLU A 102 -2.55 3.66 2.67
CA GLU A 102 -1.12 3.34 2.75
C GLU A 102 -0.34 4.64 3.04
N LEU A 103 0.44 4.61 4.11
CA LEU A 103 1.36 5.66 4.50
C LEU A 103 2.77 5.23 4.13
N TYR A 104 3.34 5.93 3.17
CA TYR A 104 4.73 5.79 2.77
C TYR A 104 5.52 6.98 3.32
N GLU A 105 6.47 6.73 4.19
CA GLU A 105 7.40 7.76 4.68
C GLU A 105 8.80 7.47 4.20
N GLU A 106 9.45 8.50 3.66
CA GLU A 106 10.85 8.47 3.26
C GLU A 106 11.58 9.63 3.97
N THR A 107 12.55 9.30 4.82
CA THR A 107 13.35 10.24 5.64
C THR A 107 14.73 10.51 5.06
#